data_AF-A0A178UUB5-F1
#
_entry.id   AF-A0A178UUB5-F1
#
_cell.length_a   1.000
_cell.length_b   1.000
_cell.length_c   1.000
_cell.angle_alpha   90.00
_cell.angle_beta   90.00
_cell.angle_gamma   90.00
#
_symmetry.space_group_name_H-M   'P 1'
#
loop_
_entity.id
_entity.type
_entity.pdbx_description
1 polymer ?
#
loop_
_entity_poly.entity_id
_entity_poly.type
_entity_poly.pdbx_seq_one_letter_code
_entity_poly.pdbx_strand_id
1 'polypeptide(L)'
;MPPKKISREVFSIEGQFGKYKTSLSTSRRLALLRGAHQISTQISLISPEPTDSPEPTNSPESPPAGHNCAFEIFFSECGLYFPLPDILIEFMHEFGIALPQLCPNIIRTILSLLTLAEEDGFLLSLPDLLQLYAVKKGRTSGTFFLSPRKGFRVFEDFSEKDENWRKSFFFFLVNELTFGNKTDLFVSESAARAGRWRP
;
A
#
# COMPACT_ATOMS: atom_id res chain seq x y z
N MET A 1 -13.64 -28.46 12.48
CA MET A 1 -14.03 -27.15 13.06
C MET A 1 -14.63 -26.31 11.95
N PRO A 2 -15.76 -25.61 12.16
CA PRO A 2 -16.23 -24.65 11.16
C PRO A 2 -15.21 -23.49 11.06
N PRO A 3 -14.99 -22.91 9.86
CA PRO A 3 -14.14 -21.74 9.72
C PRO A 3 -14.68 -20.62 10.60
N LYS A 4 -13.85 -20.08 11.49
CA LYS A 4 -14.23 -18.93 12.31
C LYS A 4 -14.55 -17.77 11.38
N LYS A 5 -15.78 -17.24 11.45
CA LYS A 5 -16.16 -15.99 10.78
C LYS A 5 -15.16 -14.91 11.19
N ILE A 6 -14.32 -14.48 10.24
CA ILE A 6 -13.43 -13.35 10.40
C ILE A 6 -14.33 -12.11 10.46
N SER A 7 -14.30 -11.35 11.56
CA SER A 7 -15.02 -10.08 11.63
C SER A 7 -14.41 -9.11 10.61
N ARG A 8 -15.20 -8.77 9.58
CA ARG A 8 -14.84 -7.79 8.56
C ARG A 8 -15.03 -6.39 9.15
N GLU A 9 -14.02 -5.88 9.83
CA GLU A 9 -13.99 -4.48 10.25
C GLU A 9 -13.63 -3.62 9.03
N VAL A 10 -14.61 -2.91 8.48
CA VAL A 10 -14.38 -1.87 7.47
C VAL A 10 -13.82 -0.66 8.19
N PHE A 11 -12.61 -0.25 7.85
CA PHE A 11 -11.95 0.89 8.49
C PHE A 11 -12.42 2.20 7.84
N SER A 12 -13.53 2.75 8.32
CA SER A 12 -13.88 4.15 8.05
C SER A 12 -12.93 5.05 8.85
N ILE A 13 -12.11 5.86 8.17
CA ILE A 13 -11.27 6.86 8.84
C ILE A 13 -11.67 8.25 8.33
N GLU A 14 -12.27 9.04 9.22
CA GLU A 14 -12.31 10.48 9.08
C GLU A 14 -10.90 11.05 9.26
N GLY A 15 -10.32 11.53 8.17
CA GLY A 15 -9.80 12.89 8.09
C GLY A 15 -8.62 13.34 8.97
N GLN A 16 -7.80 12.46 9.56
CA GLN A 16 -6.55 12.91 10.19
C GLN A 16 -5.38 11.99 9.88
N PHE A 17 -4.70 12.27 8.77
CA PHE A 17 -3.33 11.86 8.57
C PHE A 17 -2.39 12.87 9.26
N GLY A 18 -1.17 12.44 9.61
CA GLY A 18 -0.16 13.36 10.14
C GLY A 18 0.19 14.47 9.13
N LYS A 19 0.75 15.60 9.60
CA LYS A 19 1.23 16.66 8.70
C LYS A 19 2.35 16.12 7.80
N TYR A 20 2.12 16.03 6.49
CA TYR A 20 3.18 15.73 5.53
C TYR A 20 3.98 16.99 5.22
N LYS A 21 5.30 16.87 5.24
CA LYS A 21 6.19 17.84 4.62
C LYS A 21 6.34 17.50 3.13
N THR A 22 6.80 18.47 2.34
CA THR A 22 7.24 18.26 0.96
C THR A 22 8.06 16.98 0.84
N SER A 23 7.73 16.14 -0.15
CA SER A 23 8.43 14.89 -0.41
C SER A 23 9.92 15.15 -0.67
N LEU A 24 10.77 14.25 -0.21
CA LEU A 24 12.19 14.24 -0.58
C LEU A 24 12.45 13.58 -1.95
N SER A 25 11.42 12.98 -2.56
CA SER A 25 11.50 12.45 -3.92
C SER A 25 11.79 13.56 -4.92
N THR A 26 12.64 13.26 -5.89
CA THR A 26 12.94 14.15 -7.02
C THR A 26 12.96 13.32 -8.30
N SER A 27 12.83 13.95 -9.47
CA SER A 27 12.93 13.25 -10.76
C SER A 27 14.22 12.42 -10.89
N ARG A 28 15.33 12.91 -10.32
CA ARG A 28 16.60 12.16 -10.25
C ARG A 28 16.50 10.91 -9.37
N ARG A 29 15.91 11.02 -8.17
CA ARG A 29 15.71 9.85 -7.28
C ARG A 29 14.78 8.83 -7.92
N LEU A 30 13.71 9.28 -8.58
CA LEU A 30 12.78 8.38 -9.27
C LEU A 30 13.43 7.67 -10.47
N ALA A 31 14.34 8.33 -11.19
CA ALA A 31 15.13 7.68 -12.24
C ALA A 31 16.06 6.59 -11.67
N LEU A 32 16.69 6.83 -10.51
CA LEU A 32 17.52 5.83 -9.83
C LEU A 32 16.69 4.66 -9.30
N LEU A 33 15.55 4.96 -8.65
CA LEU A 33 14.60 3.94 -8.18
C LEU A 33 14.13 3.06 -9.33
N ARG A 34 13.77 3.68 -10.46
CA ARG A 34 13.37 2.98 -11.68
C ARG A 34 14.45 2.01 -12.15
N GLY A 35 15.69 2.46 -12.26
CA GLY A 35 16.80 1.62 -12.70
C GLY A 35 17.10 0.47 -11.74
N ALA A 36 17.07 0.72 -10.43
CA ALA A 36 17.38 -0.27 -9.40
C ALA A 36 16.30 -1.36 -9.27
N HIS A 37 15.03 -1.02 -9.51
CA HIS A 37 13.88 -1.92 -9.32
C HIS A 37 13.19 -2.33 -10.62
N GLN A 38 13.87 -2.17 -11.76
CA GLN A 38 13.41 -2.62 -13.07
C GLN A 38 11.99 -2.12 -13.44
N ILE A 39 11.64 -0.90 -13.00
CA ILE A 39 10.34 -0.30 -13.32
C ILE A 39 10.35 0.09 -14.80
N SER A 40 9.34 -0.35 -15.56
CA SER A 40 9.22 -0.04 -16.99
C SER A 40 9.23 1.46 -17.24
N THR A 41 9.89 1.89 -18.32
CA THR A 41 9.90 3.30 -18.75
C THR A 41 8.52 3.79 -19.18
N GLN A 42 7.61 2.88 -19.50
CA GLN A 42 6.22 3.18 -19.85
C GLN A 42 5.37 3.60 -18.64
N ILE A 43 5.83 3.33 -17.41
CA ILE A 43 5.14 3.74 -16.18
C ILE A 43 5.64 5.12 -15.78
N SER A 44 4.81 6.15 -15.94
CA SER A 44 5.16 7.52 -15.53
C SER A 44 5.23 7.64 -14.00
N LEU A 45 6.40 8.03 -13.48
CA LEU A 45 6.61 8.33 -12.06
C LEU A 45 6.71 9.84 -11.91
N ILE A 46 5.80 10.42 -11.14
CA ILE A 46 5.67 11.87 -10.97
C ILE A 46 6.14 12.22 -9.55
N SER A 47 7.16 13.07 -9.48
CA SER A 47 7.56 13.68 -8.21
C SER A 47 6.51 14.73 -7.82
N PRO A 48 6.07 14.80 -6.55
CA PRO A 48 5.36 15.97 -6.07
C PRO A 48 6.31 17.17 -6.18
N GLU A 49 6.08 18.07 -7.12
CA GLU A 49 6.90 19.29 -7.23
C GLU A 49 6.63 20.20 -6.03
N PRO A 50 7.66 20.92 -5.52
CA PRO A 50 7.46 21.94 -4.52
C PRO A 50 6.64 23.07 -5.15
N THR A 51 5.35 23.14 -4.84
CA THR A 51 4.53 24.28 -5.23
C THR A 51 4.90 25.48 -4.35
N ASP A 52 5.21 26.63 -4.95
CA ASP A 52 5.36 27.93 -4.25
C ASP A 52 4.01 28.43 -3.65
N SER A 53 2.93 27.67 -3.84
CA SER A 53 1.62 27.88 -3.26
C SER A 53 1.61 27.56 -1.76
N PRO A 54 0.94 28.37 -0.91
CA PRO A 54 0.83 28.13 0.53
C PRO A 54 0.09 26.84 0.91
N GLU A 55 -0.61 26.20 -0.04
CA GLU A 55 -1.23 24.88 0.15
C GLU A 55 -0.61 23.83 -0.79
N PRO A 56 -0.12 22.69 -0.27
CA PRO A 56 0.33 21.59 -1.12
C PRO A 56 -0.87 21.02 -1.87
N THR A 57 -0.93 21.23 -3.18
CA THR A 57 -2.07 20.79 -4.00
C THR A 57 -2.20 19.27 -4.07
N ASN A 58 -1.11 18.54 -3.82
CA ASN A 58 -1.09 17.08 -3.83
C ASN A 58 -0.37 16.54 -2.59
N SER A 59 -0.99 15.58 -1.90
CA SER A 59 -0.41 14.82 -0.79
C SER A 59 -0.55 13.32 -1.05
N PRO A 60 0.06 12.44 -0.26
CA PRO A 60 -0.21 11.00 -0.39
C PRO A 60 -1.70 10.65 -0.31
N GLU A 61 -2.50 11.41 0.44
CA GLU A 61 -3.95 11.24 0.62
C GLU A 61 -4.78 11.85 -0.52
N SER A 62 -4.17 12.76 -1.27
CA SER A 62 -4.83 13.51 -2.34
C SER A 62 -3.89 13.53 -3.55
N PRO A 63 -3.68 12.37 -4.19
CA PRO A 63 -2.92 12.31 -5.43
C PRO A 63 -3.67 13.03 -6.56
N PRO A 64 -2.98 13.42 -7.65
CA PRO A 64 -3.64 13.93 -8.85
C PRO A 64 -4.71 12.95 -9.36
N ALA A 65 -5.74 13.46 -10.03
CA ALA A 65 -6.83 12.62 -10.55
C ALA A 65 -6.30 11.45 -11.39
N GLY A 66 -6.82 10.25 -11.15
CA GLY A 66 -6.38 9.01 -11.81
C GLY A 66 -5.02 8.46 -11.36
N HIS A 67 -4.37 9.08 -10.38
CA HIS A 67 -3.09 8.63 -9.85
C HIS A 67 -3.26 8.00 -8.47
N ASN A 68 -2.32 7.13 -8.12
CA ASN A 68 -2.12 6.64 -6.77
C ASN A 68 -0.74 7.09 -6.27
N CYS A 69 -0.51 6.99 -4.97
CA CYS A 69 0.74 7.38 -4.31
C CYS A 69 1.45 6.15 -3.74
N ALA A 70 2.77 6.10 -3.86
CA ALA A 70 3.62 5.14 -3.16
C ALA A 70 4.82 5.83 -2.52
N PHE A 71 5.33 5.23 -1.44
CA PHE A 71 6.61 5.62 -0.85
C PHE A 71 7.77 4.89 -1.55
N GLU A 72 8.91 5.55 -1.70
CA GLU A 72 10.10 4.96 -2.33
C GLU A 72 10.51 3.64 -1.63
N ILE A 73 10.39 3.60 -0.30
CA ILE A 73 10.73 2.44 0.54
C ILE A 73 9.96 1.16 0.19
N PHE A 74 8.74 1.28 -0.37
CA PHE A 74 7.96 0.10 -0.77
C PHE A 74 8.69 -0.68 -1.86
N PHE A 75 9.36 0.03 -2.78
CA PHE A 75 10.15 -0.58 -3.84
C PHE A 75 11.55 -0.90 -3.33
N SER A 76 12.21 0.06 -2.65
CA SER A 76 13.63 -0.08 -2.29
C SER A 76 13.94 -1.07 -1.18
N GLU A 77 13.04 -1.24 -0.22
CA GLU A 77 13.29 -2.06 0.98
C GLU A 77 12.17 -3.08 1.27
N CYS A 78 11.06 -3.02 0.53
CA CYS A 78 9.96 -3.98 0.71
C CYS A 78 9.74 -4.90 -0.49
N GLY A 79 10.41 -4.65 -1.62
CA GLY A 79 10.34 -5.50 -2.81
C GLY A 79 9.10 -5.30 -3.68
N LEU A 80 8.33 -4.23 -3.47
CA LEU A 80 7.17 -3.93 -4.33
C LEU A 80 7.62 -3.75 -5.79
N TYR A 81 6.76 -4.15 -6.70
CA TYR A 81 6.98 -4.08 -8.14
C TYR A 81 5.68 -3.71 -8.86
N PHE A 82 5.81 -3.39 -10.15
CA PHE A 82 4.68 -3.19 -11.05
C PHE A 82 4.55 -4.35 -12.05
N PRO A 83 3.32 -4.74 -12.44
CA PRO A 83 2.05 -4.31 -11.84
C PRO A 83 1.97 -4.70 -10.36
N LEU A 84 1.20 -3.95 -9.57
CA LEU A 84 1.02 -4.24 -8.14
C LEU A 84 0.46 -5.66 -7.98
N PRO A 85 0.90 -6.44 -6.98
CA PRO A 85 0.37 -7.78 -6.74
C PRO A 85 -1.14 -7.76 -6.56
N ASP A 86 -1.84 -8.69 -7.20
CA ASP A 86 -3.30 -8.77 -7.18
C ASP A 86 -3.88 -8.77 -5.76
N ILE A 87 -3.31 -9.59 -4.87
CA ILE A 87 -3.72 -9.67 -3.47
C ILE A 87 -3.57 -8.33 -2.72
N LEU A 88 -2.60 -7.49 -3.11
CA LEU A 88 -2.41 -6.16 -2.53
C LEU A 88 -3.50 -5.20 -3.00
N ILE A 89 -3.87 -5.25 -4.28
CA ILE A 89 -4.97 -4.45 -4.84
C ILE A 89 -6.29 -4.86 -4.19
N GLU A 90 -6.57 -6.16 -4.12
CA GLU A 90 -7.75 -6.72 -3.46
C GLU A 90 -7.80 -6.34 -1.98
N PHE A 91 -6.67 -6.39 -1.28
CA PHE A 91 -6.55 -5.96 0.11
C PHE A 91 -6.94 -4.47 0.27
N MET A 92 -6.36 -3.60 -0.55
CA MET A 92 -6.66 -2.16 -0.52
C MET A 92 -8.15 -1.90 -0.79
N HIS A 93 -8.73 -2.58 -1.79
CA HIS A 93 -10.13 -2.45 -2.15
C HIS A 93 -11.07 -2.95 -1.04
N GLU A 94 -10.85 -4.16 -0.50
CA GLU A 94 -11.70 -4.79 0.53
C GLU A 94 -11.78 -3.93 1.79
N PHE A 95 -10.66 -3.33 2.21
CA PHE A 95 -10.61 -2.52 3.42
C PHE A 95 -10.86 -1.03 3.19
N GLY A 96 -10.95 -0.57 1.93
CA GLY A 96 -11.04 0.84 1.59
C GLY A 96 -9.80 1.63 2.00
N ILE A 97 -8.62 1.00 1.93
CA ILE A 97 -7.34 1.55 2.37
C ILE A 97 -6.51 1.92 1.14
N ALA A 98 -6.00 3.14 1.09
CA ALA A 98 -5.08 3.57 0.04
C ALA A 98 -3.66 3.04 0.26
N LEU A 99 -2.89 2.86 -0.82
CA LEU A 99 -1.49 2.41 -0.76
C LEU A 99 -0.62 3.19 0.25
N PRO A 100 -0.66 4.54 0.34
CA PRO A 100 0.15 5.28 1.32
C PRO A 100 -0.30 5.12 2.78
N GLN A 101 -1.46 4.50 3.03
CA GLN A 101 -1.88 4.14 4.39
C GLN A 101 -1.25 2.83 4.88
N LEU A 102 -0.69 2.03 4.00
CA LEU A 102 -0.06 0.76 4.35
C LEU A 102 1.31 1.01 4.99
N CYS A 103 1.57 0.44 6.16
CA CYS A 103 2.92 0.39 6.70
C CYS A 103 3.80 -0.52 5.81
N PRO A 104 5.12 -0.28 5.73
CA PRO A 104 6.03 -1.12 4.95
C PRO A 104 5.96 -2.61 5.34
N ASN A 105 5.66 -2.90 6.60
CA ASN A 105 5.35 -4.24 7.11
C ASN A 105 4.28 -5.00 6.28
N ILE A 106 3.22 -4.33 5.82
CA ILE A 106 2.17 -4.99 5.02
C ILE A 106 2.75 -5.49 3.70
N ILE A 107 3.50 -4.62 3.02
CA ILE A 107 4.13 -4.91 1.73
C ILE A 107 5.08 -6.09 1.87
N ARG A 108 6.00 -6.05 2.85
CA ARG A 108 6.93 -7.15 3.11
C ARG A 108 6.21 -8.46 3.42
N THR A 109 5.19 -8.42 4.26
CA THR A 109 4.46 -9.62 4.67
C THR A 109 3.75 -10.26 3.49
N ILE A 110 3.02 -9.47 2.70
CA ILE A 110 2.30 -9.97 1.52
C ILE A 110 3.28 -10.57 0.51
N LEU A 111 4.35 -9.85 0.17
CA LEU A 111 5.31 -10.32 -0.83
C LEU A 111 6.08 -11.55 -0.36
N SER A 112 6.46 -11.62 0.92
CA SER A 112 7.14 -12.80 1.46
C SER A 112 6.22 -14.02 1.47
N LEU A 113 4.93 -13.85 1.76
CA LEU A 113 3.97 -14.96 1.67
C LEU A 113 3.71 -15.37 0.22
N LEU A 114 3.69 -14.43 -0.73
CA LEU A 114 3.54 -14.75 -2.15
C LEU A 114 4.73 -15.57 -2.65
N THR A 115 5.96 -15.16 -2.32
CA THR A 115 7.18 -15.91 -2.65
C THR A 115 7.14 -17.31 -2.05
N LEU A 116 6.85 -17.42 -0.74
CA LEU A 116 6.76 -18.73 -0.08
C LEU A 116 5.68 -19.63 -0.70
N ALA A 117 4.50 -19.06 -1.00
CA ALA A 117 3.42 -19.81 -1.64
C ALA A 117 3.83 -20.28 -3.04
N GLU A 118 4.50 -19.44 -3.83
CA GLU A 118 5.01 -19.81 -5.16
C GLU A 118 6.06 -20.93 -5.09
N GLU A 119 7.02 -20.82 -4.16
CA GLU A 119 8.06 -21.84 -3.93
C GLU A 119 7.47 -23.21 -3.58
N ASP A 120 6.37 -23.22 -2.82
CA ASP A 120 5.67 -24.43 -2.39
C ASP A 120 4.51 -24.85 -3.33
N GLY A 121 4.28 -24.15 -4.43
CA GLY A 121 3.24 -24.47 -5.42
C GLY A 121 1.80 -24.19 -4.96
N PHE A 122 1.62 -23.27 -4.02
CA PHE A 122 0.32 -22.79 -3.55
C PHE A 122 -0.07 -21.46 -4.17
N LEU A 123 -1.38 -21.27 -4.36
CA LEU A 123 -1.96 -19.97 -4.71
C LEU A 123 -2.47 -19.29 -3.43
N LEU A 124 -1.83 -18.18 -3.05
CA LEU A 124 -2.24 -17.41 -1.88
C LEU A 124 -3.38 -16.44 -2.23
N SER A 125 -4.53 -16.58 -1.57
CA SER A 125 -5.65 -15.66 -1.70
C SER A 125 -5.74 -14.65 -0.55
N LEU A 126 -6.47 -13.54 -0.74
CA LEU A 126 -6.75 -12.59 0.34
C LEU A 126 -7.40 -13.25 1.58
N PRO A 127 -8.39 -14.16 1.46
CA PRO A 127 -8.88 -14.93 2.60
C PRO A 127 -7.82 -15.72 3.36
N ASP A 128 -6.83 -16.30 2.68
CA ASP A 128 -5.74 -17.06 3.32
C ASP A 128 -4.84 -16.11 4.12
N LEU A 129 -4.47 -14.96 3.54
CA LEU A 129 -3.75 -13.90 4.24
C LEU A 129 -4.48 -13.48 5.53
N LEU A 130 -5.80 -13.29 5.47
CA LEU A 130 -6.61 -12.85 6.62
C LEU A 130 -6.84 -13.95 7.67
N GLN A 131 -6.64 -15.23 7.33
CA GLN A 131 -6.59 -16.34 8.28
C GLN A 131 -5.28 -16.36 9.07
N LEU A 132 -4.19 -15.89 8.47
CA LEU A 132 -2.86 -15.84 9.09
C LEU A 132 -2.62 -14.53 9.86
N TYR A 133 -3.08 -13.40 9.31
CA TYR A 133 -2.83 -12.07 9.82
C TYR A 133 -4.12 -11.30 10.12
N ALA A 134 -4.03 -10.37 11.08
CA ALA A 134 -5.06 -9.40 11.38
C ALA A 134 -4.58 -8.00 10.98
N VAL A 135 -5.46 -7.24 10.32
CA VAL A 135 -5.22 -5.82 10.02
C VAL A 135 -5.42 -5.00 11.29
N LYS A 136 -4.47 -4.12 11.60
CA LYS A 136 -4.54 -3.25 12.78
C LYS A 136 -4.17 -1.82 12.42
N LYS A 137 -4.75 -0.85 13.14
CA LYS A 137 -4.36 0.56 13.07
C LYS A 137 -2.96 0.74 13.65
N GLY A 138 -2.09 1.40 12.91
CA GLY A 138 -0.75 1.78 13.33
C GLY A 138 -0.76 2.89 14.38
N ARG A 139 0.41 3.16 14.96
CA ARG A 139 0.59 4.25 15.94
C ARG A 139 0.43 5.63 15.31
N THR A 140 0.80 5.78 14.04
CA THR A 140 0.51 7.01 13.31
C THR A 140 -0.92 6.96 12.79
N SER A 141 -1.67 8.03 13.04
CA SER A 141 -3.02 8.20 12.53
C SER A 141 -3.05 8.02 11.00
N GLY A 142 -4.10 7.34 10.52
CA GLY A 142 -4.30 7.04 9.11
C GLY A 142 -3.48 5.87 8.57
N THR A 143 -2.73 5.12 9.40
CA THR A 143 -1.91 3.99 8.90
C THR A 143 -2.30 2.64 9.46
N PHE A 144 -1.96 1.58 8.72
CA PHE A 144 -2.33 0.20 9.03
C PHE A 144 -1.14 -0.75 8.90
N PHE A 145 -1.12 -1.80 9.71
CA PHE A 145 -0.10 -2.86 9.65
C PHE A 145 -0.75 -4.24 9.78
N LEU A 146 -0.01 -5.29 9.41
CA LEU A 146 -0.41 -6.68 9.59
C LEU A 146 0.22 -7.24 10.86
N SER A 147 -0.61 -7.81 11.72
CA SER A 147 -0.18 -8.51 12.93
C SER A 147 -0.47 -9.99 12.76
N PRO A 148 0.51 -10.90 12.97
CA PRO A 148 0.24 -12.33 12.92
C PRO A 148 -0.83 -12.68 13.97
N ARG A 149 -1.74 -13.57 13.61
CA ARG A 149 -2.71 -14.15 14.55
C ARG A 149 -1.97 -15.14 15.47
N LYS A 150 -2.55 -15.41 16.65
CA LYS A 150 -1.95 -16.30 17.64
C LYS A 150 -1.66 -17.67 17.01
N GLY A 151 -0.40 -18.09 17.05
CA GLY A 151 0.06 -19.37 16.48
C GLY A 151 0.46 -19.33 14.99
N PHE A 152 0.36 -18.18 14.32
CA PHE A 152 0.64 -18.01 12.88
C PHE A 152 1.77 -16.99 12.62
N ARG A 153 2.86 -17.07 13.39
CA ARG A 153 4.05 -16.27 13.11
C ARG A 153 4.89 -17.00 12.06
N VAL A 154 4.74 -16.59 10.79
CA VAL A 154 5.49 -17.16 9.66
C VAL A 154 6.90 -16.56 9.57
N PHE A 155 7.03 -15.26 9.84
CA PHE A 155 8.30 -14.54 9.79
C PHE A 155 8.67 -13.99 11.17
N GLU A 156 9.92 -14.18 11.58
CA GLU A 156 10.46 -13.68 12.85
C GLU A 156 11.30 -12.42 12.68
N ASP A 157 11.91 -12.20 11.51
CA ASP A 157 13.05 -11.28 11.32
C ASP A 157 12.72 -9.94 10.64
N PHE A 158 11.44 -9.57 10.50
CA PHE A 158 11.13 -8.24 9.96
C PHE A 158 11.58 -7.14 10.92
N SER A 159 12.19 -6.08 10.37
CA SER A 159 12.52 -4.88 11.15
C SER A 159 11.27 -4.41 11.91
N GLU A 160 11.40 -4.27 13.22
CA GLU A 160 10.30 -3.81 14.08
C GLU A 160 9.92 -2.35 13.84
N LYS A 161 10.83 -1.57 13.23
CA LYS A 161 10.67 -0.13 13.04
C LYS A 161 11.21 0.30 11.69
N ASP A 162 10.30 0.72 10.83
CA ASP A 162 10.61 1.58 9.71
C ASP A 162 10.55 3.03 10.21
N GLU A 163 11.69 3.66 10.41
CA GLU A 163 11.71 5.09 10.72
C GLU A 163 11.69 5.91 9.44
N ASN A 164 11.00 7.05 9.44
CA ASN A 164 11.06 8.04 8.36
C ASN A 164 10.62 7.55 6.96
N TRP A 165 10.01 6.37 6.84
CA TRP A 165 9.57 5.78 5.57
C TRP A 165 8.59 6.65 4.78
N ARG A 166 7.90 7.59 5.44
CA ARG A 166 6.96 8.53 4.79
C ARG A 166 7.61 9.79 4.19
N LYS A 167 8.93 9.95 4.25
CA LYS A 167 9.60 11.18 3.77
C LYS A 167 9.74 11.27 2.26
N SER A 168 9.74 10.15 1.55
CA SER A 168 9.91 10.12 0.08
C SER A 168 8.75 9.36 -0.55
N PHE A 169 7.88 10.08 -1.25
CA PHE A 169 6.76 9.54 -2.00
C PHE A 169 6.66 10.12 -3.41
N PHE A 170 5.99 9.40 -4.29
CA PHE A 170 5.74 9.78 -5.69
C PHE A 170 4.36 9.30 -6.13
N PHE A 171 3.89 9.85 -7.25
CA PHE A 171 2.63 9.46 -7.86
C PHE A 171 2.87 8.64 -9.12
N PHE A 172 1.93 7.76 -9.43
CA PHE A 172 1.91 6.99 -10.66
C PHE A 172 0.48 6.83 -11.17
N LEU A 173 0.32 6.76 -12.48
CA LEU A 173 -1.00 6.62 -13.12
C LEU A 173 -1.57 5.24 -12.82
N VAL A 174 -2.86 5.17 -12.49
CA VAL A 174 -3.60 3.91 -12.39
C VAL A 174 -4.01 3.47 -13.79
N ASN A 175 -3.43 2.37 -14.26
CA ASN A 175 -3.73 1.75 -15.54
C ASN A 175 -3.27 0.28 -15.54
N GLU A 176 -3.36 -0.39 -16.68
CA GLU A 176 -3.00 -1.81 -16.80
C GLU A 176 -1.53 -2.10 -16.47
N LEU A 177 -0.61 -1.15 -16.67
CA LEU A 177 0.81 -1.33 -16.37
C LEU A 177 1.09 -1.32 -14.86
N THR A 178 0.24 -0.65 -14.08
CA THR A 178 0.44 -0.48 -12.63
C THR A 178 -0.52 -1.30 -11.79
N PHE A 179 -1.73 -1.56 -12.27
CA PHE A 179 -2.80 -2.30 -11.58
C PHE A 179 -3.19 -3.60 -12.28
N GLY A 180 -2.53 -3.96 -13.40
CA GLY A 180 -2.89 -5.16 -14.16
C GLY A 180 -4.33 -5.10 -14.64
N ASN A 181 -5.04 -6.23 -14.57
CA ASN A 181 -6.44 -6.33 -14.94
C ASN A 181 -7.42 -5.85 -13.85
N LYS A 182 -6.93 -5.29 -12.73
CA LYS A 182 -7.72 -4.86 -11.57
C LYS A 182 -7.82 -3.34 -11.43
N THR A 183 -7.77 -2.61 -12.54
CA THR A 183 -7.90 -1.15 -12.56
C THR A 183 -9.27 -0.69 -12.05
N ASP A 184 -10.30 -1.53 -12.19
CA ASP A 184 -11.67 -1.31 -11.70
C ASP A 184 -11.79 -1.34 -10.16
N LEU A 185 -10.84 -1.97 -9.48
CA LEU A 185 -10.77 -2.00 -8.01
C LEU A 185 -10.14 -0.73 -7.43
N PHE A 186 -9.59 0.17 -8.27
CA PHE A 186 -9.06 1.43 -7.79
C PHE A 186 -10.18 2.41 -7.42
N VAL A 187 -10.11 2.95 -6.21
CA VAL A 187 -11.04 3.96 -5.71
C VAL A 187 -10.26 5.25 -5.45
N SER A 188 -10.49 6.28 -6.25
CA SER A 188 -9.81 7.58 -6.15
C SER A 188 -10.23 8.43 -4.94
N GLU A 189 -11.38 8.12 -4.33
CA GLU A 189 -11.95 8.84 -3.17
C GLU A 189 -11.81 8.02 -1.87
N SER A 190 -10.59 7.68 -1.47
CA SER A 190 -10.33 6.97 -0.21
C SER A 190 -10.53 7.83 1.07
N ALA A 191 -11.22 8.98 0.98
CA ALA A 191 -11.66 9.78 2.12
C ALA A 191 -13.18 9.73 2.38
N ALA A 192 -14.01 9.14 1.49
CA ALA A 192 -15.46 9.36 1.51
C ALA A 192 -16.35 8.11 1.66
N ARG A 193 -15.81 6.89 1.82
CA ARG A 193 -16.66 5.72 2.18
C ARG A 193 -16.90 5.63 3.68
N ALA A 194 -17.43 6.70 4.24
CA ALA A 194 -18.19 6.65 5.47
C ALA A 194 -19.57 6.01 5.18
N GLY A 195 -19.81 4.82 5.73
CA GLY A 195 -21.15 4.48 6.21
C GLY A 195 -22.14 3.76 5.29
N ARG A 196 -21.78 3.24 4.10
CA ARG A 196 -22.70 2.36 3.35
C ARG A 196 -22.02 1.18 2.69
N TRP A 197 -21.87 0.10 3.47
CA TRP A 197 -22.02 -1.26 2.97
C TRP A 197 -22.64 -2.10 4.10
N ARG A 198 -23.82 -2.66 3.84
CA ARG A 198 -24.42 -3.75 4.63
C ARG A 198 -24.66 -4.93 3.66
N PRO A 199 -24.50 -6.18 4.14
CA PRO A 199 -24.61 -7.38 3.32
C PRO A 199 -25.99 -7.53 2.66
#